data_AF-A0AAN7ZWQ8-F1
#
_entry.id   AF-A0AAN7ZWQ8-F1
#
_cell.length_a   1.000
_cell.length_b   1.000
_cell.length_c   1.000
_cell.angle_alpha   90.00
_cell.angle_beta   90.00
_cell.angle_gamma   90.00
#
_symmetry.space_group_name_H-M   'P 1'
#
loop_
_entity.id
_entity.type
_entity.pdbx_description
1 polymer ?
#
loop_
_entity_poly.entity_id
_entity_poly.type
_entity_poly.pdbx_seq_one_letter_code
_entity_poly.pdbx_strand_id
1 'polypeptide(L)'
;MVFCALLWQILRKCPELVPNVFGDEHSSDVVASFTRPWSRVKLSSAIRRLTTNNISTRFCFFIDGLDEFEGDQWELIEDLNSLVSPNLKLCLSSRPWNVFVEEYGQSDLHLALDRLTHQDMAQYVRDVLIKDSKFLRLAAREPEATDKLVDEIRLRADGVFLWTHLVVQSLRRGLREPDDIEMLFRRLRALPTDLKTFFRRMIDVVDEVYKPYTARALQIALHAFEPLPPDVFTFLPKDVDDPNFAFRDQYNAMSTDDVRDCRRNINKWCRDLLEIRSYELPAFSVDVDGVATGCEDEGGVQPSVAELLKVQKVHEAGHVTVEFLHRTVKDFLETSEMTYSKKWLGLASIPGRPPRDSSLCALRGPGLRARVLRL
;
A
#
# COMPACT_ATOMS: atom_id res chain seq x y z
N MET A 1 -1.96 -15.39 13.93
CA MET A 1 -0.81 -14.77 13.22
C MET A 1 -0.07 -13.72 14.04
N VAL A 2 -0.76 -12.81 14.74
CA VAL A 2 -0.14 -11.69 15.50
C VAL A 2 1.01 -12.13 16.40
N PHE A 3 0.76 -13.06 17.35
CA PHE A 3 1.79 -13.51 18.29
C PHE A 3 2.99 -14.21 17.64
N CYS A 4 2.78 -14.96 16.55
CA CYS A 4 3.89 -15.57 15.79
C CYS A 4 4.79 -14.49 15.18
N ALA A 5 4.18 -13.48 14.55
CA ALA A 5 4.91 -12.40 13.92
C ALA A 5 5.70 -11.57 14.95
N LEU A 6 5.09 -11.29 16.11
CA LEU A 6 5.77 -10.59 17.21
C LEU A 6 6.97 -11.40 17.72
N LEU A 7 6.77 -12.68 18.05
CA LEU A 7 7.85 -13.52 18.56
C LEU A 7 9.01 -13.63 17.56
N TRP A 8 8.70 -13.83 16.27
CA TRP A 8 9.70 -13.88 15.22
C TRP A 8 10.45 -12.55 15.09
N GLN A 9 9.76 -11.41 15.13
CA GLN A 9 10.39 -10.09 15.05
C GLN A 9 11.31 -9.81 16.25
N ILE A 10 10.92 -10.23 17.46
CA ILE A 10 11.75 -10.10 18.66
C ILE A 10 13.02 -10.93 18.50
N LEU A 11 12.89 -12.22 18.20
CA LEU A 11 14.04 -13.13 18.10
C LEU A 11 14.96 -12.79 16.92
N ARG A 12 14.43 -12.20 15.85
CA ARG A 12 15.25 -11.71 14.73
C ARG A 12 16.10 -10.50 15.13
N LYS A 13 15.58 -9.62 15.99
CA LYS A 13 16.30 -8.42 16.47
C LYS A 13 17.20 -8.70 17.67
N CYS A 14 16.81 -9.64 18.50
CA CYS A 14 17.49 -10.03 19.74
C CYS A 14 17.71 -11.56 19.77
N PRO A 15 18.65 -12.10 18.96
CA PRO A 15 18.90 -13.55 18.89
C PRO A 15 19.36 -14.15 20.22
N GLU A 16 19.95 -13.34 21.11
CA GLU A 16 20.36 -13.72 22.47
C GLU A 16 19.20 -14.15 23.37
N LEU A 17 17.96 -13.82 22.99
CA LEU A 17 16.75 -14.18 23.72
C LEU A 17 16.15 -15.52 23.29
N VAL A 18 16.69 -16.15 22.25
CA VAL A 18 16.26 -17.48 21.79
C VAL A 18 16.29 -18.52 22.92
N PRO A 19 17.37 -18.64 23.74
CA PRO A 19 17.39 -19.60 24.85
C PRO A 19 16.27 -19.38 25.87
N ASN A 20 15.85 -18.12 26.07
CA ASN A 20 14.79 -17.78 27.04
C ASN A 20 13.39 -18.21 26.56
N VAL A 21 13.20 -18.40 25.24
CA VAL A 21 11.93 -18.85 24.65
C VAL A 21 11.82 -20.37 24.62
N PHE A 22 12.89 -21.04 24.17
CA PHE A 22 12.89 -22.48 23.91
C PHE A 22 13.46 -23.30 25.09
N GLY A 23 14.16 -22.68 26.05
CA GLY A 23 14.81 -23.39 27.16
C GLY A 23 15.86 -24.41 26.68
N ASP A 24 16.24 -25.34 27.57
CA ASP A 24 17.08 -26.52 27.26
C ASP A 24 16.25 -27.66 26.60
N GLU A 25 15.19 -27.35 25.85
CA GLU A 25 14.46 -28.36 25.07
C GLU A 25 15.46 -29.04 24.10
N HIS A 26 15.79 -30.30 24.38
CA HIS A 26 16.84 -31.06 23.69
C HIS A 26 16.61 -31.12 22.17
N SER A 27 17.71 -31.17 21.42
CA SER A 27 17.81 -31.07 19.96
C SER A 27 16.88 -31.97 19.13
N SER A 28 16.29 -33.01 19.71
CA SER A 28 15.31 -33.89 19.06
C SER A 28 13.89 -33.30 18.98
N ASP A 29 13.47 -32.47 19.95
CA ASP A 29 12.13 -31.84 19.98
C ASP A 29 12.08 -30.52 19.20
N VAL A 30 13.24 -29.90 18.97
CA VAL A 30 13.36 -28.64 18.23
C VAL A 30 12.86 -28.80 16.79
N VAL A 31 13.19 -29.90 16.11
CA VAL A 31 12.72 -30.20 14.74
C VAL A 31 11.21 -30.50 14.70
N ALA A 32 10.67 -31.17 15.72
CA ALA A 32 9.22 -31.38 15.87
C ALA A 32 8.47 -30.07 16.19
N SER A 33 9.11 -29.14 16.91
CA SER A 33 8.57 -27.82 17.23
C SER A 33 8.47 -26.89 16.01
N PHE A 34 9.29 -27.10 14.98
CA PHE A 34 9.22 -26.38 13.70
C PHE A 34 8.15 -26.94 12.75
N THR A 35 7.70 -28.17 12.97
CA THR A 35 6.71 -28.84 12.10
C THR A 35 5.28 -28.74 12.60
N ARG A 36 5.07 -28.39 13.88
CA ARG A 36 3.73 -28.15 14.45
C ARG A 36 3.49 -26.66 14.70
N PRO A 37 2.35 -26.10 14.25
CA PRO A 37 1.97 -24.74 14.60
C PRO A 37 1.91 -24.57 16.12
N TRP A 38 2.60 -23.57 16.66
CA TRP A 38 2.53 -23.27 18.09
C TRP A 38 1.11 -22.79 18.43
N SER A 39 0.58 -23.28 19.55
CA SER A 39 -0.68 -22.77 20.06
C SER A 39 -0.52 -21.31 20.50
N ARG A 40 -1.63 -20.58 20.44
CA ARG A 40 -1.71 -19.19 20.92
C ARG A 40 -1.19 -19.06 22.36
N VAL A 41 -1.62 -19.94 23.26
CA VAL A 41 -1.18 -19.99 24.66
C VAL A 41 0.35 -20.17 24.76
N LYS A 42 0.95 -21.05 23.95
CA LYS A 42 2.41 -21.25 23.92
C LYS A 42 3.14 -20.00 23.46
N LEU A 43 2.63 -19.30 22.45
CA LEU A 43 3.21 -18.06 21.92
C LEU A 43 3.11 -16.91 22.93
N SER A 44 1.93 -16.70 23.52
CA SER A 44 1.73 -15.68 24.56
C SER A 44 2.62 -15.95 25.77
N SER A 45 2.75 -17.20 26.21
CA SER A 45 3.64 -17.60 27.31
C SER A 45 5.13 -17.38 26.96
N ALA A 46 5.54 -17.69 25.72
CA ALA A 46 6.89 -17.40 25.25
C ALA A 46 7.23 -15.91 25.28
N ILE A 47 6.33 -15.06 24.77
CA ILE A 47 6.53 -13.60 24.81
C ILE A 47 6.56 -13.10 26.25
N ARG A 48 5.68 -13.59 27.14
CA ARG A 48 5.71 -13.21 28.56
C ARG A 48 7.06 -13.52 29.21
N ARG A 49 7.62 -14.70 28.98
CA ARG A 49 8.97 -15.09 29.49
C ARG A 49 10.08 -14.13 29.03
N LEU A 50 9.96 -13.56 27.84
CA LEU A 50 10.90 -12.55 27.33
C LEU A 50 10.77 -11.17 27.99
N THR A 51 9.70 -10.93 28.73
CA THR A 51 9.40 -9.61 29.31
C THR A 51 9.57 -9.57 30.82
N THR A 52 9.44 -10.73 31.47
CA THR A 52 9.51 -10.87 32.93
C THR A 52 10.89 -11.26 33.46
N ASN A 53 11.75 -11.89 32.67
CA ASN A 53 13.02 -12.49 33.14
C ASN A 53 14.18 -11.51 33.36
N ASN A 54 13.91 -10.29 33.86
CA ASN A 54 14.93 -9.28 34.20
C ASN A 54 15.93 -9.01 33.05
N ILE A 55 15.41 -9.03 31.82
CA ILE A 55 16.18 -8.73 30.61
C ILE A 55 16.37 -7.21 30.55
N SER A 56 17.58 -6.74 30.22
CA SER A 56 17.89 -5.29 30.12
C SER A 56 17.16 -4.59 28.97
N THR A 57 16.71 -5.39 27.99
CA THR A 57 16.01 -4.94 26.80
C THR A 57 14.57 -4.53 27.11
N ARG A 58 14.18 -3.35 26.60
CA ARG A 58 12.82 -2.83 26.67
C ARG A 58 12.15 -2.92 25.30
N PHE A 59 10.92 -3.37 25.28
CA PHE A 59 10.10 -3.55 24.08
C PHE A 59 9.00 -2.49 24.01
N CYS A 60 8.69 -2.08 22.78
CA CYS A 60 7.50 -1.33 22.44
C CYS A 60 6.90 -1.96 21.19
N PHE A 61 5.68 -2.50 21.29
CA PHE A 61 4.99 -3.10 20.15
C PHE A 61 3.93 -2.15 19.62
N PHE A 62 3.99 -1.93 18.30
CA PHE A 62 2.96 -1.24 17.54
C PHE A 62 2.14 -2.30 16.82
N ILE A 63 0.89 -2.48 17.22
CA ILE A 63 -0.01 -3.45 16.62
C ILE A 63 -1.10 -2.66 15.90
N ASP A 64 -1.06 -2.70 14.58
CA ASP A 64 -1.99 -1.99 13.73
C ASP A 64 -3.19 -2.89 13.36
N GLY A 65 -4.41 -2.36 13.51
CA GLY A 65 -5.65 -3.01 13.05
C GLY A 65 -6.10 -4.20 13.89
N LEU A 66 -6.32 -4.03 15.21
CA LEU A 66 -6.84 -5.14 16.04
C LEU A 66 -8.23 -5.64 15.61
N ASP A 67 -9.04 -4.78 14.97
CA ASP A 67 -10.36 -5.16 14.44
C ASP A 67 -10.28 -6.13 13.25
N GLU A 68 -9.11 -6.30 12.64
CA GLU A 68 -8.86 -7.30 11.59
C GLU A 68 -8.57 -8.70 12.16
N PHE A 69 -8.52 -8.87 13.49
CA PHE A 69 -8.30 -10.16 14.12
C PHE A 69 -9.51 -11.09 13.93
N GLU A 70 -9.30 -12.17 13.18
CA GLU A 70 -10.26 -13.25 12.99
C GLU A 70 -10.26 -14.21 14.19
N GLY A 71 -10.96 -13.84 15.27
CA GLY A 71 -11.10 -14.65 16.48
C GLY A 71 -11.85 -13.92 17.60
N ASP A 72 -11.83 -14.47 18.81
CA ASP A 72 -12.42 -13.80 19.97
C ASP A 72 -11.56 -12.58 20.38
N GLN A 73 -12.17 -11.40 20.28
CA GLN A 73 -11.52 -10.12 20.55
C GLN A 73 -11.28 -9.89 22.04
N TRP A 74 -12.12 -10.45 22.92
CA TRP A 74 -11.91 -10.37 24.37
C TRP A 74 -10.74 -11.22 24.79
N GLU A 75 -10.64 -12.44 24.26
CA GLU A 75 -9.44 -13.24 24.49
C GLU A 75 -8.18 -12.50 24.00
N LEU A 76 -8.25 -11.81 22.84
CA LEU A 76 -7.13 -11.02 22.32
C LEU A 76 -6.72 -9.90 23.27
N ILE A 77 -7.70 -9.15 23.77
CA ILE A 77 -7.50 -8.10 24.76
C ILE A 77 -6.83 -8.66 26.03
N GLU A 78 -7.35 -9.76 26.58
CA GLU A 78 -6.79 -10.40 27.78
C GLU A 78 -5.32 -10.82 27.55
N ASP A 79 -5.03 -11.44 26.42
CA ASP A 79 -3.67 -11.83 26.08
C ASP A 79 -2.76 -10.62 25.93
N LEU A 80 -3.17 -9.57 25.22
CA LEU A 80 -2.36 -8.36 25.03
C LEU A 80 -2.09 -7.65 26.36
N ASN A 81 -3.12 -7.44 27.17
CA ASN A 81 -3.01 -6.82 28.48
C ASN A 81 -2.04 -7.58 29.40
N SER A 82 -2.07 -8.91 29.32
CA SER A 82 -1.17 -9.75 30.11
C SER A 82 0.31 -9.72 29.69
N LEU A 83 0.63 -9.15 28.52
CA LEU A 83 2.01 -8.91 28.08
C LEU A 83 2.59 -7.61 28.65
N VAL A 84 1.74 -6.68 29.06
CA VAL A 84 2.18 -5.34 29.51
C VAL A 84 3.00 -5.48 30.78
N SER A 85 4.18 -4.87 30.78
CA SER A 85 5.11 -4.90 31.91
C SER A 85 6.00 -3.64 31.89
N PRO A 86 6.80 -3.35 32.93
CA PRO A 86 7.72 -2.21 32.91
C PRO A 86 8.71 -2.22 31.73
N ASN A 87 8.98 -3.41 31.17
CA ASN A 87 9.87 -3.60 30.03
C ASN A 87 9.12 -3.82 28.71
N LEU A 88 7.78 -3.80 28.69
CA LEU A 88 6.99 -3.94 27.46
C LEU A 88 5.82 -2.98 27.45
N LYS A 89 5.84 -2.05 26.48
CA LYS A 89 4.73 -1.16 26.18
C LYS A 89 4.01 -1.60 24.92
N LEU A 90 2.70 -1.34 24.87
CA LEU A 90 1.85 -1.58 23.71
C LEU A 90 1.32 -0.25 23.20
N CYS A 91 1.37 -0.08 21.87
CA CYS A 91 0.65 0.94 21.13
C CYS A 91 -0.26 0.21 20.16
N LEU A 92 -1.57 0.31 20.40
CA LEU A 92 -2.59 -0.46 19.70
C LEU A 92 -3.42 0.49 18.84
N SER A 93 -3.73 0.11 17.61
CA SER A 93 -4.72 0.79 16.78
C SER A 93 -5.86 -0.16 16.43
N SER A 94 -7.07 0.38 16.34
CA SER A 94 -8.26 -0.34 15.89
C SER A 94 -9.34 0.62 15.44
N ARG A 95 -10.35 0.11 14.73
CA ARG A 95 -11.65 0.79 14.63
C ARG A 95 -12.32 0.85 16.01
N PRO A 96 -13.20 1.85 16.26
CA PRO A 96 -13.87 2.04 17.54
C PRO A 96 -15.02 1.01 17.75
N TRP A 97 -14.71 -0.27 17.65
CA TRP A 97 -15.65 -1.34 17.99
C TRP A 97 -15.85 -1.37 19.51
N ASN A 98 -17.06 -1.73 19.94
CA ASN A 98 -17.47 -1.64 21.34
C ASN A 98 -16.48 -2.30 22.30
N VAL A 99 -15.92 -3.47 21.95
CA VAL A 99 -14.95 -4.18 22.81
C VAL A 99 -13.68 -3.38 23.08
N PHE A 100 -13.15 -2.67 22.08
CA PHE A 100 -11.94 -1.86 22.22
C PHE A 100 -12.21 -0.52 22.89
N VAL A 101 -13.39 0.06 22.65
CA VAL A 101 -13.82 1.30 23.31
C VAL A 101 -14.11 1.06 24.78
N GLU A 102 -14.72 -0.08 25.11
CA GLU A 102 -15.00 -0.50 26.49
C GLU A 102 -13.70 -0.72 27.27
N GLU A 103 -12.73 -1.43 26.68
CA GLU A 103 -11.46 -1.71 27.33
C GLU A 103 -10.52 -0.48 27.40
N TYR A 104 -10.31 0.19 26.26
CA TYR A 104 -9.24 1.20 26.12
C TYR A 104 -9.76 2.64 26.02
N GLY A 105 -11.06 2.85 25.81
CA GLY A 105 -11.61 4.17 25.46
C GLY A 105 -11.66 5.19 26.59
N GLN A 106 -11.56 4.75 27.86
CA GLN A 106 -11.48 5.65 29.03
C GLN A 106 -10.04 5.98 29.44
N SER A 107 -9.04 5.43 28.76
CA SER A 107 -7.64 5.67 29.07
C SER A 107 -7.21 7.08 28.63
N ASP A 108 -6.46 7.79 29.47
CA ASP A 108 -5.82 9.06 29.10
C ASP A 108 -4.78 8.90 27.96
N LEU A 109 -4.40 7.66 27.66
CA LEU A 109 -3.47 7.30 26.57
C LEU A 109 -4.19 6.93 25.27
N HIS A 110 -5.49 7.23 25.15
CA HIS A 110 -6.28 6.99 23.95
C HIS A 110 -6.22 8.17 22.97
N LEU A 111 -5.89 7.88 21.71
CA LEU A 111 -5.83 8.87 20.64
C LEU A 111 -6.93 8.60 19.59
N ALA A 112 -7.98 9.42 19.61
CA ALA A 112 -9.05 9.39 18.61
C ALA A 112 -8.62 10.12 17.32
N LEU A 113 -7.98 9.40 16.39
CA LEU A 113 -7.41 9.97 15.16
C LEU A 113 -8.45 10.63 14.25
N ASP A 114 -9.67 10.10 14.20
CA ASP A 114 -10.80 10.69 13.49
C ASP A 114 -11.06 12.14 13.93
N ARG A 115 -10.95 12.40 15.24
CA ARG A 115 -11.14 13.73 15.83
C ARG A 115 -9.91 14.62 15.65
N LEU A 116 -8.72 14.04 15.85
CA LEU A 116 -7.46 14.79 15.84
C LEU A 116 -7.09 15.29 14.44
N THR A 117 -7.53 14.61 13.38
CA THR A 117 -7.19 14.96 11.99
C THR A 117 -8.10 16.02 11.37
N HIS A 118 -9.18 16.45 12.04
CA HIS A 118 -10.13 17.42 11.47
C HIS A 118 -9.48 18.75 11.08
N GLN A 119 -8.58 19.28 11.91
CA GLN A 119 -7.90 20.53 11.61
C GLN A 119 -6.91 20.37 10.45
N ASP A 120 -6.19 19.25 10.41
CA ASP A 120 -5.26 18.92 9.33
C ASP A 120 -5.98 18.77 7.99
N MET A 121 -7.20 18.19 7.98
CA MET A 121 -8.01 18.13 6.77
C MET A 121 -8.41 19.52 6.26
N ALA A 122 -8.86 20.41 7.16
CA ALA A 122 -9.21 21.78 6.78
C ALA A 122 -7.98 22.52 6.23
N GLN A 123 -6.82 22.35 6.86
CA GLN A 123 -5.56 22.92 6.39
C GLN A 123 -5.16 22.36 5.03
N TYR A 124 -5.22 21.04 4.85
CA TYR A 124 -4.95 20.37 3.58
C TYR A 124 -5.84 20.90 2.44
N VAL A 125 -7.14 21.05 2.68
CA VAL A 125 -8.08 21.60 1.68
C VAL A 125 -7.65 22.99 1.26
N ARG A 126 -7.32 23.87 2.23
CA ARG A 126 -6.85 25.23 1.94
C ARG A 126 -5.55 25.21 1.14
N ASP A 127 -4.55 24.48 1.60
CA ASP A 127 -3.22 24.46 0.98
C ASP A 127 -3.24 23.94 -0.45
N VAL A 128 -4.14 23.00 -0.73
CA VAL A 128 -4.27 22.43 -2.07
C VAL A 128 -5.12 23.30 -2.99
N LEU A 129 -6.22 23.89 -2.50
CA LEU A 129 -7.08 24.74 -3.32
C LEU A 129 -6.49 26.14 -3.56
N ILE A 130 -5.76 26.73 -2.60
CA ILE A 130 -5.07 28.03 -2.73
C ILE A 130 -3.98 27.99 -3.82
N LYS A 131 -3.44 26.82 -4.16
CA LYS A 131 -2.53 26.68 -5.31
C LYS A 131 -3.24 26.89 -6.65
N ASP A 132 -4.56 26.90 -6.70
CA ASP A 132 -5.34 27.19 -7.89
C ASP A 132 -5.69 28.69 -7.99
N SER A 133 -5.21 29.33 -9.06
CA SER A 133 -5.42 30.76 -9.31
C SER A 133 -6.90 31.19 -9.41
N LYS A 134 -7.82 30.29 -9.80
CA LYS A 134 -9.25 30.59 -9.82
C LYS A 134 -9.84 30.54 -8.42
N PHE A 135 -9.44 29.55 -7.63
CA PHE A 135 -9.87 29.46 -6.23
C PHE A 135 -9.37 30.64 -5.41
N LEU A 136 -8.13 31.09 -5.61
CA LEU A 136 -7.62 32.33 -4.99
C LEU A 136 -8.52 33.54 -5.26
N ARG A 137 -8.99 33.69 -6.50
CA ARG A 137 -9.91 34.78 -6.87
C ARG A 137 -11.28 34.63 -6.22
N LEU A 138 -11.81 33.41 -6.13
CA LEU A 138 -13.05 33.12 -5.41
C LEU A 138 -12.92 33.43 -3.91
N ALA A 139 -11.83 32.98 -3.28
CA ALA A 139 -11.55 33.25 -1.87
C ALA A 139 -11.42 34.75 -1.57
N ALA A 140 -10.82 35.52 -2.47
CA ALA A 140 -10.72 36.98 -2.34
C ALA A 140 -12.07 37.69 -2.52
N ARG A 141 -12.95 37.17 -3.40
CA ARG A 141 -14.26 37.75 -3.68
C ARG A 141 -15.31 37.36 -2.63
N GLU A 142 -15.27 36.12 -2.17
CA GLU A 142 -16.28 35.47 -1.32
C GLU A 142 -15.58 34.63 -0.23
N PRO A 143 -14.88 35.28 0.72
CA PRO A 143 -14.10 34.58 1.75
C PRO A 143 -14.98 33.71 2.65
N GLU A 144 -16.12 34.23 3.12
CA GLU A 144 -17.04 33.48 3.98
C GLU A 144 -17.63 32.22 3.32
N ALA A 145 -17.94 32.30 2.01
CA ALA A 145 -18.46 31.15 1.27
C ALA A 145 -17.37 30.08 1.08
N THR A 146 -16.13 30.53 0.90
CA THR A 146 -14.97 29.65 0.74
C THR A 146 -14.64 28.94 2.05
N ASP A 147 -14.67 29.63 3.20
CA ASP A 147 -14.49 28.99 4.51
C ASP A 147 -15.62 27.99 4.82
N LYS A 148 -16.87 28.33 4.49
CA LYS A 148 -17.99 27.38 4.59
C LYS A 148 -17.79 26.13 3.73
N LEU A 149 -17.19 26.26 2.55
CA LEU A 149 -16.89 25.12 1.69
C LEU A 149 -15.84 24.21 2.35
N VAL A 150 -14.78 24.79 2.92
CA VAL A 150 -13.74 24.04 3.65
C VAL A 150 -14.34 23.32 4.85
N ASP A 151 -15.18 24.00 5.63
CA ASP A 151 -15.86 23.40 6.78
C ASP A 151 -16.83 22.29 6.37
N GLU A 152 -17.58 22.44 5.27
CA GLU A 152 -18.47 21.39 4.76
C GLU A 152 -17.67 20.15 4.33
N ILE A 153 -16.50 20.32 3.67
CA ILE A 153 -15.60 19.20 3.34
C ILE A 153 -15.12 18.51 4.62
N ARG A 154 -14.62 19.29 5.60
CA ARG A 154 -14.13 18.76 6.88
C ARG A 154 -15.18 17.94 7.60
N LEU A 155 -16.41 18.44 7.68
CA LEU A 155 -17.51 17.77 8.38
C LEU A 155 -17.96 16.49 7.66
N ARG A 156 -18.00 16.51 6.32
CA ARG A 156 -18.41 15.35 5.52
C ARG A 156 -17.35 14.25 5.44
N ALA A 157 -16.08 14.57 5.72
CA ALA A 157 -15.00 13.60 5.67
C ALA A 157 -15.07 12.55 6.77
N ASP A 158 -15.71 12.85 7.91
CA ASP A 158 -15.89 11.93 9.04
C ASP A 158 -14.58 11.23 9.46
N GLY A 159 -13.48 12.00 9.53
CA GLY A 159 -12.15 11.47 9.87
C GLY A 159 -11.44 10.71 8.74
N VAL A 160 -12.03 10.56 7.56
CA VAL A 160 -11.46 9.83 6.41
C VAL A 160 -10.64 10.75 5.50
N PHE A 161 -9.33 10.84 5.75
CA PHE A 161 -8.44 11.72 4.98
C PHE A 161 -8.40 11.39 3.47
N LEU A 162 -8.50 10.10 3.11
CA LEU A 162 -8.57 9.68 1.71
C LEU A 162 -9.78 10.28 0.99
N TRP A 163 -10.92 10.37 1.68
CA TRP A 163 -12.13 10.99 1.14
C TRP A 163 -11.89 12.48 0.87
N THR A 164 -11.31 13.19 1.85
CA THR A 164 -10.92 14.60 1.70
C THR A 164 -10.01 14.79 0.50
N HIS A 165 -8.99 13.95 0.33
CA HIS A 165 -8.08 13.98 -0.82
C HIS A 165 -8.85 13.86 -2.15
N LEU A 166 -9.71 12.85 -2.30
CA LEU A 166 -10.47 12.61 -3.54
C LEU A 166 -11.44 13.74 -3.86
N VAL A 167 -12.10 14.30 -2.84
CA VAL A 167 -13.01 15.44 -2.98
C VAL A 167 -12.26 16.67 -3.46
N VAL A 168 -11.11 16.97 -2.85
CA VAL A 168 -10.28 18.12 -3.25
C VAL A 168 -9.81 17.96 -4.69
N GLN A 169 -9.39 16.77 -5.14
CA GLN A 169 -9.05 16.55 -6.56
C GLN A 169 -10.26 16.72 -7.48
N SER A 170 -11.45 16.26 -7.08
CA SER A 170 -12.69 16.46 -7.82
C SER A 170 -13.04 17.96 -7.98
N LEU A 171 -12.91 18.73 -6.90
CA LEU A 171 -13.15 20.17 -6.92
C LEU A 171 -12.12 20.91 -7.78
N ARG A 172 -10.83 20.51 -7.73
CA ARG A 172 -9.78 21.05 -8.61
C ARG A 172 -10.06 20.79 -10.08
N ARG A 173 -10.63 19.63 -10.43
CA ARG A 173 -11.08 19.37 -11.81
C ARG A 173 -12.23 20.31 -12.17
N GLY A 174 -13.17 20.54 -11.27
CA GLY A 174 -14.26 21.50 -11.48
C GLY A 174 -13.79 22.94 -11.66
N LEU A 175 -12.76 23.36 -10.92
CA LEU A 175 -12.13 24.67 -11.10
C LEU A 175 -11.51 24.86 -12.49
N ARG A 176 -11.22 23.81 -13.26
CA ARG A 176 -10.77 23.98 -14.66
C ARG A 176 -11.89 24.50 -15.56
N GLU A 177 -13.14 24.20 -15.22
CA GLU A 177 -14.35 24.75 -15.83
C GLU A 177 -14.64 26.17 -15.29
N PRO A 178 -15.52 26.97 -15.91
CA PRO A 178 -15.91 28.29 -15.40
C PRO A 178 -16.87 28.21 -14.21
N ASP A 179 -16.60 27.30 -13.27
CA ASP A 179 -17.44 27.04 -12.10
C ASP A 179 -17.26 28.14 -11.05
N ASP A 180 -18.38 28.65 -10.52
CA ASP A 180 -18.42 29.55 -9.36
C ASP A 180 -18.46 28.76 -8.03
N ILE A 181 -18.44 29.48 -6.90
CA ILE A 181 -18.43 28.85 -5.57
C ILE A 181 -19.66 27.97 -5.32
N GLU A 182 -20.83 28.36 -5.84
CA GLU A 182 -22.08 27.61 -5.72
C GLU A 182 -22.00 26.29 -6.51
N MET A 183 -21.38 26.29 -7.69
CA MET A 183 -21.13 25.07 -8.43
C MET A 183 -20.15 24.13 -7.69
N LEU A 184 -19.16 24.67 -6.97
CA LEU A 184 -18.28 23.86 -6.11
C LEU A 184 -19.07 23.20 -4.97
N PHE A 185 -19.99 23.91 -4.32
CA PHE A 185 -20.91 23.30 -3.33
C PHE A 185 -21.77 22.20 -3.94
N ARG A 186 -22.32 22.41 -5.14
CA ARG A 186 -23.11 21.38 -5.84
C ARG A 186 -22.28 20.14 -6.15
N ARG A 187 -21.05 20.32 -6.62
CA ARG A 187 -20.11 19.21 -6.86
C ARG A 187 -19.81 18.46 -5.57
N LEU A 188 -19.45 19.18 -4.50
CA LEU A 188 -19.20 18.59 -3.17
C LEU A 188 -20.40 17.77 -2.70
N ARG A 189 -21.61 18.35 -2.78
CA ARG A 189 -22.83 17.71 -2.28
C ARG A 189 -23.22 16.47 -3.05
N ALA A 190 -22.94 16.45 -4.35
CA ALA A 190 -23.16 15.29 -5.18
C ALA A 190 -22.22 14.12 -4.83
N LEU A 191 -21.04 14.35 -4.24
CA LEU A 191 -20.07 13.30 -3.96
C LEU A 191 -20.54 12.39 -2.80
N PRO A 192 -20.50 11.05 -2.98
CA PRO A 192 -20.85 10.11 -1.92
C PRO A 192 -19.90 10.27 -0.72
N THR A 193 -20.39 10.10 0.50
CA THR A 193 -19.55 10.10 1.72
C THR A 193 -18.88 8.74 1.95
N ASP A 194 -19.54 7.65 1.57
CA ASP A 194 -18.98 6.29 1.61
C ASP A 194 -17.94 6.06 0.50
N LEU A 195 -16.73 5.61 0.88
CA LEU A 195 -15.62 5.38 -0.05
C LEU A 195 -15.94 4.33 -1.13
N LYS A 196 -16.66 3.25 -0.80
CA LYS A 196 -16.99 2.20 -1.80
C LYS A 196 -17.87 2.77 -2.90
N THR A 197 -18.85 3.58 -2.51
CA THR A 197 -19.76 4.27 -3.43
C THR A 197 -19.03 5.36 -4.21
N PHE A 198 -18.07 6.05 -3.58
CA PHE A 198 -17.19 6.99 -4.26
C PHE A 198 -16.37 6.29 -5.35
N PHE A 199 -15.67 5.19 -5.04
CA PHE A 199 -14.88 4.43 -6.01
C PHE A 199 -15.76 3.89 -7.15
N ARG A 200 -16.93 3.34 -6.82
CA ARG A 200 -17.93 2.93 -7.82
C ARG A 200 -18.26 4.07 -8.77
N ARG A 201 -18.57 5.25 -8.24
CA ARG A 201 -18.87 6.42 -9.07
C ARG A 201 -17.67 6.77 -9.95
N MET A 202 -16.44 6.78 -9.42
CA MET A 202 -15.23 7.10 -10.19
C MET A 202 -15.07 6.17 -11.40
N ILE A 203 -15.34 4.88 -11.21
CA ILE A 203 -15.34 3.85 -12.25
C ILE A 203 -16.49 4.10 -13.25
N ASP A 204 -17.71 4.32 -12.78
CA ASP A 204 -18.90 4.49 -13.63
C ASP A 204 -18.82 5.73 -14.54
N VAL A 205 -18.09 6.78 -14.13
CA VAL A 205 -17.92 8.01 -14.94
C VAL A 205 -16.73 7.98 -15.89
N VAL A 206 -16.03 6.84 -16.02
CA VAL A 206 -14.97 6.66 -17.03
C VAL A 206 -15.59 6.63 -18.42
N ASP A 207 -15.08 7.46 -19.34
CA ASP A 207 -15.58 7.53 -20.72
C ASP A 207 -15.43 6.15 -21.41
N GLU A 208 -16.41 5.77 -22.24
CA GLU A 208 -16.44 4.45 -22.91
C GLU A 208 -15.13 4.10 -23.62
N VAL A 209 -14.50 5.10 -24.27
CA VAL A 209 -13.23 4.95 -24.98
C VAL A 209 -12.09 4.54 -24.04
N TYR A 210 -12.15 4.90 -22.76
CA TYR A 210 -11.11 4.60 -21.78
C TYR A 210 -11.37 3.35 -20.94
N LYS A 211 -12.56 2.75 -21.02
CA LYS A 211 -12.90 1.57 -20.22
C LYS A 211 -12.01 0.36 -20.48
N PRO A 212 -11.62 0.01 -21.73
CA PRO A 212 -10.70 -1.11 -21.97
C PRO A 212 -9.34 -0.93 -21.28
N TYR A 213 -8.74 0.27 -21.42
CA TYR A 213 -7.46 0.59 -20.79
C TYR A 213 -7.56 0.58 -19.26
N THR A 214 -8.64 1.15 -18.72
CA THR A 214 -8.89 1.18 -17.27
C THR A 214 -9.07 -0.23 -16.71
N ALA A 215 -9.86 -1.07 -17.37
CA ALA A 215 -10.07 -2.45 -16.94
C ALA A 215 -8.75 -3.24 -16.92
N ARG A 216 -7.95 -3.16 -17.99
CA ARG A 216 -6.66 -3.87 -18.06
C ARG A 216 -5.66 -3.34 -17.04
N ALA A 217 -5.54 -2.02 -16.89
CA ALA A 217 -4.64 -1.41 -15.90
C ALA A 217 -4.98 -1.88 -14.47
N LEU A 218 -6.26 -1.85 -14.11
CA LEU A 218 -6.72 -2.30 -12.79
C LEU A 218 -6.49 -3.81 -12.61
N GLN A 219 -6.76 -4.64 -13.61
CA GLN A 219 -6.51 -6.09 -13.54
C GLN A 219 -5.03 -6.43 -13.38
N ILE A 220 -4.16 -5.76 -14.13
CA ILE A 220 -2.70 -5.93 -14.01
C ILE A 220 -2.26 -5.58 -12.59
N ALA A 221 -2.66 -4.40 -12.09
CA ALA A 221 -2.30 -3.95 -10.75
C ALA A 221 -2.87 -4.87 -9.64
N LEU A 222 -4.07 -5.43 -9.85
CA LEU A 222 -4.75 -6.29 -8.89
C LEU A 222 -4.11 -7.68 -8.78
N HIS A 223 -3.71 -8.26 -9.93
CA HIS A 223 -3.15 -9.60 -9.99
C HIS A 223 -1.61 -9.64 -9.91
N ALA A 224 -0.96 -8.48 -9.97
CA ALA A 224 0.47 -8.38 -9.72
C ALA A 224 0.82 -8.84 -8.30
N PHE A 225 1.89 -9.64 -8.18
CA PHE A 225 2.40 -10.08 -6.89
C PHE A 225 2.99 -8.90 -6.09
N GLU A 226 3.66 -7.99 -6.78
CA GLU A 226 4.26 -6.75 -6.26
C GLU A 226 3.94 -5.59 -7.22
N PRO A 227 3.98 -4.33 -6.74
CA PRO A 227 3.82 -3.17 -7.61
C PRO A 227 4.73 -3.22 -8.83
N LEU A 228 4.15 -3.04 -10.01
CA LEU A 228 4.88 -3.18 -11.28
C LEU A 228 5.46 -1.84 -11.73
N PRO A 229 6.57 -1.85 -12.47
CA PRO A 229 7.12 -0.64 -13.06
C PRO A 229 6.17 -0.01 -14.11
N PRO A 230 6.28 1.32 -14.36
CA PRO A 230 5.41 2.03 -15.31
C PRO A 230 5.46 1.54 -16.75
N ASP A 231 6.56 0.89 -17.16
CA ASP A 231 6.79 0.37 -18.50
C ASP A 231 5.71 -0.63 -18.90
N VAL A 232 5.31 -1.52 -17.99
CA VAL A 232 4.21 -2.48 -18.21
C VAL A 232 2.92 -1.78 -18.66
N PHE A 233 2.62 -0.61 -18.10
CA PHE A 233 1.40 0.14 -18.38
C PHE A 233 1.47 0.97 -19.67
N THR A 234 2.68 1.28 -20.16
CA THR A 234 2.86 1.97 -21.44
C THR A 234 2.44 1.15 -22.65
N PHE A 235 2.40 -0.18 -22.49
CA PHE A 235 2.00 -1.09 -23.55
C PHE A 235 0.48 -1.26 -23.66
N LEU A 236 -0.31 -0.81 -22.69
CA LEU A 236 -1.76 -0.97 -22.69
C LEU A 236 -2.45 -0.45 -23.97
N PRO A 237 -2.07 0.71 -24.55
CA PRO A 237 -2.58 1.14 -25.84
C PRO A 237 -2.36 0.11 -26.94
N LYS A 238 -1.12 -0.40 -27.05
CA LYS A 238 -0.71 -1.37 -28.07
C LYS A 238 -1.39 -2.72 -27.88
N ASP A 239 -1.53 -3.17 -26.64
CA ASP A 239 -2.17 -4.42 -26.26
C ASP A 239 -3.67 -4.42 -26.59
N VAL A 240 -4.34 -3.27 -26.43
CA VAL A 240 -5.77 -3.13 -26.78
C VAL A 240 -5.97 -3.17 -28.28
N ASP A 241 -5.06 -2.56 -29.05
CA ASP A 241 -5.16 -2.49 -30.52
C ASP A 241 -4.66 -3.77 -31.22
N ASP A 242 -3.60 -4.41 -30.71
CA ASP A 242 -3.01 -5.65 -31.22
C ASP A 242 -2.62 -6.60 -30.07
N PRO A 243 -3.41 -7.66 -29.81
CA PRO A 243 -3.10 -8.67 -28.78
C PRO A 243 -1.76 -9.40 -28.99
N ASN A 244 -1.15 -9.32 -30.18
CA ASN A 244 0.13 -9.95 -30.50
C ASN A 244 1.30 -8.96 -30.53
N PHE A 245 1.11 -7.70 -30.09
CA PHE A 245 2.16 -6.68 -30.12
C PHE A 245 3.45 -7.15 -29.42
N ALA A 246 3.31 -7.90 -28.32
CA ALA A 246 4.42 -8.36 -27.50
C ALA A 246 5.42 -9.29 -28.25
N PHE A 247 5.00 -9.93 -29.34
CA PHE A 247 5.87 -10.77 -30.17
C PHE A 247 6.61 -9.99 -31.27
N ARG A 248 6.23 -8.73 -31.48
CA ARG A 248 6.70 -7.89 -32.60
C ARG A 248 7.55 -6.72 -32.14
N ASP A 249 7.29 -6.20 -30.95
CA ASP A 249 7.96 -5.01 -30.44
C ASP A 249 9.29 -5.33 -29.76
N GLN A 250 10.27 -4.44 -29.94
CA GLN A 250 11.52 -4.48 -29.18
C GLN A 250 11.34 -3.64 -27.90
N TYR A 251 11.71 -4.21 -26.75
CA TYR A 251 11.69 -3.49 -25.49
C TYR A 251 12.83 -2.46 -25.46
N ASN A 252 12.48 -1.20 -25.21
CA ASN A 252 13.42 -0.13 -24.95
C ASN A 252 13.24 0.35 -23.51
N ALA A 253 14.34 0.66 -22.83
CA ALA A 253 14.29 1.25 -21.50
C ALA A 253 13.56 2.61 -21.55
N MET A 254 12.70 2.87 -20.55
CA MET A 254 11.94 4.13 -20.47
C MET A 254 12.85 5.33 -20.19
N SER A 255 12.59 6.43 -20.90
CA SER A 255 13.09 7.75 -20.53
C SER A 255 12.24 8.40 -19.42
N THR A 256 12.74 9.48 -18.83
CA THR A 256 11.97 10.28 -17.86
C THR A 256 10.72 10.91 -18.47
N ASP A 257 10.75 11.25 -19.76
CA ASP A 257 9.61 11.76 -20.49
C ASP A 257 8.53 10.68 -20.68
N ASP A 258 8.93 9.43 -20.93
CA ASP A 258 8.01 8.29 -21.02
C ASP A 258 7.29 8.03 -19.70
N VAL A 259 7.98 8.18 -18.56
CA VAL A 259 7.36 8.05 -17.22
C VAL A 259 6.32 9.15 -16.99
N ARG A 260 6.61 10.37 -17.43
CA ARG A 260 5.68 11.50 -17.33
C ARG A 260 4.43 11.28 -18.19
N ASP A 261 4.59 10.75 -19.40
CA ASP A 261 3.45 10.42 -20.27
C ASP A 261 2.66 9.22 -19.76
N CYS A 262 3.33 8.20 -19.22
CA CYS A 262 2.67 7.09 -18.53
C CYS A 262 1.83 7.60 -17.35
N ARG A 263 2.35 8.54 -16.55
CA ARG A 263 1.61 9.17 -15.45
C ARG A 263 0.34 9.87 -15.94
N ARG A 264 0.43 10.61 -17.05
CA ARG A 264 -0.73 11.28 -17.66
C ARG A 264 -1.77 10.26 -18.13
N ASN A 265 -1.33 9.17 -18.74
CA ASN A 265 -2.20 8.09 -19.21
C ASN A 265 -2.90 7.37 -18.05
N ILE A 266 -2.17 6.99 -17.01
CA ILE A 266 -2.74 6.38 -15.79
C ILE A 266 -3.77 7.32 -15.14
N ASN A 267 -3.45 8.60 -15.00
CA ASN A 267 -4.41 9.58 -14.46
C ASN A 267 -5.66 9.72 -15.34
N LYS A 268 -5.49 9.65 -16.66
CA LYS A 268 -6.59 9.74 -17.63
C LYS A 268 -7.51 8.52 -17.58
N TRP A 269 -6.95 7.31 -17.51
CA TRP A 269 -7.70 6.07 -17.48
C TRP A 269 -8.32 5.82 -16.10
N CYS A 270 -7.51 5.92 -15.04
CA CYS A 270 -7.87 5.44 -13.71
C CYS A 270 -8.33 6.54 -12.74
N ARG A 271 -8.25 7.83 -13.11
CA ARG A 271 -8.76 8.97 -12.33
C ARG A 271 -8.41 8.93 -10.83
N ASP A 272 -7.13 8.73 -10.49
CA ASP A 272 -6.60 8.60 -9.11
C ASP A 272 -6.90 7.26 -8.42
N LEU A 273 -7.40 6.22 -9.10
CA LEU A 273 -7.44 4.86 -8.53
C LEU A 273 -6.06 4.20 -8.53
N LEU A 274 -5.22 4.55 -9.51
CA LEU A 274 -3.82 4.17 -9.62
C LEU A 274 -2.96 5.43 -9.66
N GLU A 275 -1.75 5.33 -9.12
CA GLU A 275 -0.75 6.38 -9.16
C GLU A 275 0.65 5.81 -9.39
N ILE A 276 1.55 6.66 -9.88
CA ILE A 276 2.97 6.32 -10.01
C ILE A 276 3.73 6.85 -8.80
N ARG A 277 4.38 5.98 -8.04
CA ARG A 277 5.23 6.32 -6.90
C ARG A 277 6.71 6.18 -7.25
N SER A 278 7.53 7.05 -6.68
CA SER A 278 8.99 7.02 -6.83
C SER A 278 9.60 6.89 -5.43
N TYR A 279 10.47 5.90 -5.25
CA TYR A 279 11.17 5.68 -4.00
C TYR A 279 12.63 6.12 -4.14
N GLU A 280 13.09 6.96 -3.23
CA GLU A 280 14.52 7.23 -3.09
C GLU A 280 15.19 5.95 -2.57
N LEU A 281 16.18 5.44 -3.30
CA LEU A 281 16.98 4.33 -2.80
C LEU A 281 17.82 4.86 -1.63
N PRO A 282 17.88 4.16 -0.48
CA PRO A 282 18.83 4.50 0.56
C PRO A 282 20.24 4.43 -0.02
N ALA A 283 21.05 5.46 0.22
CA ALA A 283 22.42 5.53 -0.26
C ALA A 283 23.23 4.35 0.30
N PHE A 284 23.36 3.29 -0.50
CA PHE A 284 24.27 2.19 -0.21
C PHE A 284 25.67 2.65 -0.59
N SER A 285 26.45 3.15 0.37
CA SER A 285 27.89 3.25 0.23
C SER A 285 28.47 1.84 0.25
N VAL A 286 28.77 1.29 -0.93
CA VAL A 286 29.62 0.10 -1.02
C VAL A 286 31.06 0.59 -0.85
N ASP A 287 31.70 0.28 0.28
CA ASP A 287 33.15 0.41 0.40
C ASP A 287 33.79 -0.57 -0.58
N VAL A 288 34.32 -0.03 -1.68
CA VAL A 288 35.09 -0.78 -2.67
C VAL A 288 36.57 -0.72 -2.31
N ASP A 289 36.92 -1.14 -1.09
CA ASP A 289 38.30 -1.40 -0.69
C ASP A 289 38.39 -2.88 -0.28
N GLY A 290 38.71 -3.76 -1.24
CA GLY A 290 38.95 -5.16 -0.90
C GLY A 290 38.88 -6.21 -2.00
N VAL A 291 38.75 -5.88 -3.29
CA VAL A 291 38.87 -6.89 -4.36
C VAL A 291 40.33 -6.92 -4.84
N ALA A 292 41.13 -7.71 -4.15
CA ALA A 292 42.47 -8.08 -4.60
C ALA A 292 42.38 -8.79 -5.96
N THR A 293 43.06 -8.22 -6.94
CA THR A 293 43.30 -8.81 -8.26
C THR A 293 44.14 -10.08 -8.12
N GLY A 294 43.58 -11.22 -8.50
CA GLY A 294 44.32 -12.47 -8.64
C GLY A 294 43.44 -13.54 -9.25
N CYS A 295 43.42 -13.61 -10.59
CA CYS A 295 43.27 -14.82 -11.39
C CYS A 295 43.31 -14.43 -12.88
N GLU A 296 44.33 -14.91 -13.57
CA GLU A 296 44.48 -14.84 -15.02
C GLU A 296 43.53 -15.85 -15.70
N ASP A 297 43.01 -15.43 -16.86
CA ASP A 297 42.39 -16.19 -17.95
C ASP A 297 41.25 -17.20 -17.67
N GLU A 298 40.05 -16.89 -18.18
CA GLU A 298 39.50 -17.55 -19.38
C GLU A 298 38.30 -16.75 -19.96
N GLY A 299 38.42 -16.43 -21.25
CA GLY A 299 37.35 -16.14 -22.24
C GLY A 299 35.95 -15.74 -21.76
N GLY A 300 35.77 -14.50 -21.34
CA GLY A 300 34.46 -13.87 -21.21
C GLY A 300 34.57 -12.36 -21.37
N VAL A 301 33.81 -11.75 -22.28
CA VAL A 301 33.69 -10.30 -22.39
C VAL A 301 33.08 -9.78 -21.08
N GLN A 302 33.91 -9.34 -20.15
CA GLN A 302 33.42 -8.64 -18.96
C GLN A 302 32.92 -7.26 -19.40
N PRO A 303 31.68 -6.88 -19.02
CA PRO A 303 31.21 -5.53 -19.30
C PRO A 303 32.13 -4.54 -18.61
N SER A 304 32.52 -3.48 -19.32
CA SER A 304 33.44 -2.49 -18.78
C SER A 304 32.85 -1.87 -17.50
N VAL A 305 33.69 -1.42 -16.57
CA VAL A 305 33.22 -0.67 -15.39
C VAL A 305 32.34 0.53 -15.79
N ALA A 306 32.54 1.09 -17.00
CA ALA A 306 31.69 2.12 -17.58
C ALA A 306 30.29 1.63 -18.02
N GLU A 307 30.12 0.36 -18.41
CA GLU A 307 28.81 -0.26 -18.67
C GLU A 307 28.08 -0.62 -17.38
N LEU A 308 28.80 -1.11 -16.36
CA LEU A 308 28.23 -1.30 -15.02
C LEU A 308 27.78 0.03 -14.42
N LEU A 309 28.57 1.10 -14.58
CA LEU A 309 28.17 2.46 -14.20
C LEU A 309 27.01 3.02 -15.04
N LYS A 310 26.82 2.58 -16.29
CA LYS A 310 25.62 2.93 -17.09
C LYS A 310 24.38 2.19 -16.58
N VAL A 311 24.49 0.92 -16.21
CA VAL A 311 23.40 0.16 -15.55
C VAL A 311 23.07 0.76 -14.18
N GLN A 312 24.09 1.31 -13.49
CA GLN A 312 23.96 2.01 -12.22
C GLN A 312 23.31 3.40 -12.38
N LYS A 313 23.61 4.14 -13.46
CA LYS A 313 22.93 5.41 -13.81
C LYS A 313 21.48 5.25 -14.25
N VAL A 314 21.09 4.08 -14.79
CA VAL A 314 19.68 3.77 -15.05
C VAL A 314 18.92 3.48 -13.75
N HIS A 315 19.61 3.06 -12.68
CA HIS A 315 19.07 2.93 -11.33
C HIS A 315 19.08 4.24 -10.50
N GLU A 316 19.66 5.33 -11.02
CA GLU A 316 19.58 6.66 -10.38
C GLU A 316 18.20 7.33 -10.59
N ALA A 317 17.36 6.79 -11.47
CA ALA A 317 15.92 6.98 -11.40
C ALA A 317 15.39 6.04 -10.31
N GLY A 318 15.22 6.55 -9.09
CA GLY A 318 14.73 5.77 -7.94
C GLY A 318 13.55 4.86 -8.29
N HIS A 319 13.45 3.70 -7.64
CA HIS A 319 12.49 2.65 -7.96
C HIS A 319 11.08 3.24 -8.18
N VAL A 320 10.60 3.26 -9.43
CA VAL A 320 9.29 3.83 -9.78
C VAL A 320 8.31 2.68 -10.02
N THR A 321 7.15 2.73 -9.38
CA THR A 321 6.11 1.69 -9.48
C THR A 321 4.73 2.31 -9.69
N VAL A 322 3.83 1.52 -10.27
CA VAL A 322 2.40 1.82 -10.36
C VAL A 322 1.68 1.09 -9.23
N GLU A 323 0.96 1.84 -8.42
CA GLU A 323 0.29 1.35 -7.22
C GLU A 323 -1.14 1.85 -7.14
N PHE A 324 -1.99 1.14 -6.39
CA PHE A 324 -3.27 1.71 -5.99
C PHE A 324 -3.03 2.94 -5.10
N LEU A 325 -3.82 4.00 -5.29
CA LEU A 325 -3.75 5.20 -4.47
C LEU A 325 -3.84 4.87 -2.97
N HIS A 326 -4.66 3.87 -2.63
CA HIS A 326 -4.82 3.38 -1.27
C HIS A 326 -5.20 1.90 -1.25
N ARG A 327 -4.84 1.18 -0.18
CA ARG A 327 -5.20 -0.24 0.02
C ARG A 327 -6.71 -0.48 -0.13
N THR A 328 -7.54 0.46 0.34
CA THR A 328 -9.01 0.36 0.28
C THR A 328 -9.55 0.34 -1.16
N VAL A 329 -8.82 0.92 -2.12
CA VAL A 329 -9.18 0.80 -3.55
C VAL A 329 -9.00 -0.65 -4.00
N LYS A 330 -7.88 -1.27 -3.63
CA LYS A 330 -7.61 -2.68 -3.90
C LYS A 330 -8.67 -3.56 -3.23
N ASP A 331 -8.93 -3.39 -1.93
CA ASP A 331 -9.93 -4.17 -1.18
C ASP A 331 -11.34 -4.06 -1.82
N PHE A 332 -11.72 -2.86 -2.26
CA PHE A 332 -12.97 -2.62 -2.97
C PHE A 332 -13.02 -3.37 -4.29
N LEU A 333 -11.94 -3.38 -5.06
CA LEU A 333 -11.85 -4.13 -6.31
C LEU A 333 -11.83 -5.64 -6.07
N GLU A 334 -11.14 -6.15 -5.06
CA GLU A 334 -11.13 -7.58 -4.69
C GLU A 334 -12.50 -8.08 -4.21
N THR A 335 -13.26 -7.27 -3.47
CA THR A 335 -14.63 -7.65 -3.06
C THR A 335 -15.65 -7.51 -4.19
N SER A 336 -15.37 -6.69 -5.21
CA SER A 336 -16.24 -6.49 -6.37
C SER A 336 -15.72 -7.16 -7.65
N GLU A 337 -14.73 -8.05 -7.51
CA GLU A 337 -13.70 -8.45 -8.51
C GLU A 337 -14.18 -8.90 -9.88
N MET A 338 -15.47 -9.13 -10.05
CA MET A 338 -16.00 -9.70 -11.28
C MET A 338 -17.07 -8.86 -11.96
N THR A 339 -17.59 -7.78 -11.38
CA THR A 339 -18.75 -7.10 -11.99
C THR A 339 -18.34 -6.03 -13.00
N TYR A 340 -17.34 -5.18 -12.68
CA TYR A 340 -17.00 -4.02 -13.52
C TYR A 340 -16.03 -4.36 -14.65
N SER A 341 -14.93 -5.04 -14.32
CA SER A 341 -13.90 -5.44 -15.29
C SER A 341 -14.43 -6.43 -16.32
N LYS A 342 -15.21 -7.45 -15.90
CA LYS A 342 -15.85 -8.40 -16.83
C LYS A 342 -16.91 -7.74 -17.72
N LYS A 343 -17.72 -6.83 -17.15
CA LYS A 343 -18.73 -6.08 -17.92
C LYS A 343 -18.08 -5.20 -18.98
N TRP A 344 -16.96 -4.55 -18.67
CA TRP A 344 -16.27 -3.67 -19.62
C TRP A 344 -15.46 -4.44 -20.66
N LEU A 345 -14.89 -5.59 -20.31
CA LEU A 345 -14.10 -6.41 -21.21
C LEU A 345 -14.94 -7.43 -22.01
N GLY A 346 -16.25 -7.52 -21.78
CA GLY A 346 -17.12 -8.50 -22.42
C GLY A 346 -16.75 -9.96 -22.12
N LEU A 347 -15.94 -10.20 -21.08
CA LEU A 347 -15.41 -11.52 -20.74
C LEU A 347 -16.45 -12.33 -19.98
N ALA A 348 -16.90 -13.45 -20.57
CA ALA A 348 -17.63 -14.49 -19.85
C ALA A 348 -16.77 -15.02 -18.69
N SER A 349 -17.44 -15.43 -17.60
CA SER A 349 -16.84 -15.82 -16.32
C SER A 349 -15.54 -16.63 -16.43
N ILE A 350 -14.40 -15.99 -16.15
CA ILE A 350 -13.16 -16.70 -15.81
C ILE A 350 -13.40 -17.40 -14.45
N PRO A 351 -13.17 -18.72 -14.32
CA PRO A 351 -13.38 -19.44 -13.07
C PRO A 351 -12.46 -18.91 -11.98
N GLY A 352 -12.99 -18.85 -10.75
CA GLY A 352 -12.32 -18.32 -9.58
C GLY A 352 -10.97 -18.99 -9.30
N ARG A 353 -10.10 -18.22 -8.64
CA ARG A 353 -8.76 -18.61 -8.20
C ARG A 353 -8.76 -20.00 -7.54
N PRO A 354 -7.88 -20.94 -7.93
CA PRO A 354 -7.65 -22.12 -7.09
C PRO A 354 -7.02 -21.67 -5.74
N PRO A 355 -7.28 -22.40 -4.65
CA PRO A 355 -6.77 -22.04 -3.32
C PRO A 355 -5.24 -21.98 -3.31
N ARG A 356 -4.70 -21.09 -2.47
CA ARG A 356 -3.24 -20.90 -2.29
C ARG A 356 -2.62 -22.20 -1.76
N ASP A 357 -2.02 -22.98 -2.65
CA ASP A 357 -1.20 -24.11 -2.27
C ASP A 357 0.14 -23.61 -1.73
N SER A 358 0.38 -23.79 -0.44
CA SER A 358 1.58 -23.35 0.30
C SER A 358 2.85 -24.16 -0.02
N SER A 359 2.89 -24.84 -1.16
CA SER A 359 3.86 -25.89 -1.48
C SER A 359 4.93 -25.48 -2.50
N LEU A 360 4.88 -24.26 -3.06
CA LEU A 360 5.77 -23.81 -4.14
C LEU A 360 6.87 -22.83 -3.69
N CYS A 361 7.09 -22.65 -2.39
CA CYS A 361 8.24 -21.92 -1.84
C CYS A 361 9.52 -22.78 -1.85
N ALA A 362 9.94 -23.31 -2.99
CA ALA A 362 11.27 -23.86 -3.17
C ALA A 362 11.58 -23.94 -4.66
N LEU A 363 12.21 -22.88 -5.20
CA LEU A 363 13.13 -22.89 -6.35
C LEU A 363 13.59 -21.44 -6.60
N ARG A 364 14.59 -21.01 -5.83
CA ARG A 364 15.37 -19.78 -6.10
C ARG A 364 16.54 -20.15 -7.01
N GLY A 365 16.65 -19.48 -8.16
CA GLY A 365 17.83 -19.45 -9.01
C GLY A 365 17.84 -18.14 -9.80
N PRO A 366 19.02 -17.53 -10.06
CA PRO A 366 19.11 -16.24 -10.73
C PRO A 366 18.94 -16.47 -12.24
N GLY A 367 17.86 -15.97 -12.80
CA GLY A 367 17.59 -16.01 -14.22
C GLY A 367 16.22 -15.43 -14.50
N LEU A 368 16.20 -14.19 -15.00
CA LEU A 368 14.99 -13.59 -15.56
C LEU A 368 14.40 -14.54 -16.60
N ARG A 369 13.32 -15.22 -16.24
CA ARG A 369 12.37 -15.78 -17.18
C ARG A 369 11.04 -15.12 -16.90
N ALA A 370 10.79 -14.01 -17.61
CA ALA A 370 9.45 -13.48 -17.76
C ALA A 370 8.57 -14.59 -18.36
N ARG A 371 7.80 -15.27 -17.51
CA ARG A 371 6.69 -16.07 -17.98
C ARG A 371 5.54 -15.11 -18.23
N VAL A 372 5.35 -14.76 -19.50
CA VAL A 372 4.13 -14.12 -19.97
C VAL A 372 2.98 -15.07 -19.64
N LEU A 373 2.19 -14.71 -18.63
CA LEU A 373 0.91 -15.34 -18.39
C LEU A 373 -0.02 -14.93 -19.53
N ARG A 374 -0.50 -15.91 -20.30
CA ARG A 374 -1.69 -15.72 -21.15
C ARG A 374 -2.86 -15.40 -20.23
N LEU A 375 -3.48 -14.24 -20.43
CA LEU A 375 -4.81 -13.90 -19.92
C LEU A 375 -5.87 -14.25 -20.95
#